data_AF-A0A965I2Q8-F1
#
_entry.id   AF-A0A965I2Q8-F1
#
_cell.length_a   1.000
_cell.length_b   1.000
_cell.length_c   1.000
_cell.angle_alpha   90.00
_cell.angle_beta   90.00
_cell.angle_gamma   90.00
#
_symmetry.space_group_name_H-M   'P 1'
#
loop_
_entity.id
_entity.type
_entity.pdbx_description
1 polymer ?
#
loop_
_entity_poly.entity_id
_entity_poly.type
_entity_poly.pdbx_seq_one_letter_code
_entity_poly.pdbx_strand_id
1 'polypeptide(L)'
;ALELQPHGIDVLHHLPGVGKNLQDHLQARPVFKCRASTINTETGNMFQLAAIAFQYALKRSGPMAMAASLGTGFLKTHAELETPDIQFHIQPFSADNPADGSHKFSAFTASVLQLRPESTGRIVLRSASPYDYPAIYPNYLATKTDCDTLVAGIKIARDICDYAPLKDLVTEEHAPGVGVGRDDDEAVLDWARSTATTIYHPTGTCKMGQDKMAVVDSRLRVHGLSGLRVADASIMPVITSGNTNAPTIMIGEKLADFVLEDA
;
A
#
# COMPACT_ATOMS: atom_id res chain seq x y z
N ALA A 1 -13.12 9.99 25.45
CA ALA A 1 -12.78 11.03 26.45
C ALA A 1 -11.28 11.12 26.69
N LEU A 2 -10.60 10.01 26.97
CA LEU A 2 -9.19 9.98 27.35
C LEU A 2 -8.20 10.56 26.31
N GLU A 3 -8.51 10.55 25.02
CA GLU A 3 -7.58 11.05 23.98
C GLU A 3 -7.76 12.53 23.64
N LEU A 4 -8.91 13.13 23.96
CA LEU A 4 -9.20 14.54 23.64
C LEU A 4 -8.86 15.47 24.82
N GLN A 5 -9.12 15.02 26.05
CA GLN A 5 -8.88 15.79 27.27
C GLN A 5 -7.42 16.26 27.46
N PRO A 6 -6.38 15.45 27.17
CA PRO A 6 -4.99 15.89 27.28
C PRO A 6 -4.62 17.08 26.39
N HIS A 7 -5.43 17.34 25.36
CA HIS A 7 -5.24 18.45 24.42
C HIS A 7 -6.17 19.64 24.73
N GLY A 8 -6.98 19.58 25.80
CA GLY A 8 -7.93 20.64 26.14
C GLY A 8 -9.13 20.72 25.19
N ILE A 9 -9.50 19.60 24.55
CA ILE A 9 -10.66 19.51 23.66
C ILE A 9 -11.84 18.90 24.42
N ASP A 10 -12.95 19.63 24.46
CA ASP A 10 -14.20 19.16 25.06
C ASP A 10 -14.83 18.03 24.24
N VAL A 11 -15.27 16.98 24.93
CA VAL A 11 -15.91 15.82 24.31
C VAL A 11 -17.40 16.11 24.13
N LEU A 12 -17.81 16.46 22.92
CA LEU A 12 -19.24 16.67 22.61
C LEU A 12 -20.00 15.37 22.35
N HIS A 13 -19.34 14.41 21.70
CA HIS A 13 -19.91 13.10 21.38
C HIS A 13 -18.86 12.01 21.52
N HIS A 14 -19.17 10.94 22.25
CA HIS A 14 -18.20 9.90 22.55
C HIS A 14 -18.25 8.75 21.54
N LEU A 15 -17.32 8.76 20.58
CA LEU A 15 -17.07 7.65 19.65
C LEU A 15 -15.62 7.16 19.79
N PRO A 16 -15.36 6.10 20.58
CA PRO A 16 -14.00 5.62 20.84
C PRO A 16 -13.33 4.97 19.62
N GLY A 17 -14.09 4.66 18.57
CA GLY A 17 -13.58 4.09 17.32
C GLY A 17 -12.87 5.08 16.40
N VAL A 18 -13.08 6.38 16.55
CA VAL A 18 -12.48 7.41 15.68
C VAL A 18 -10.96 7.34 15.76
N GLY A 19 -10.31 7.20 14.60
CA GLY A 19 -8.86 7.07 14.48
C GLY A 19 -8.32 5.69 14.85
N LYS A 20 -9.14 4.69 15.16
CA LYS A 20 -8.71 3.30 15.43
C LYS A 20 -8.81 2.45 14.17
N ASN A 21 -8.36 1.19 14.22
CA ASN A 21 -8.51 0.27 13.10
C ASN A 21 -7.85 0.78 11.80
N LEU A 22 -6.73 1.51 11.90
CA LEU A 22 -5.96 1.90 10.73
C LEU A 22 -5.40 0.63 10.07
N GLN A 23 -5.84 0.33 8.87
CA GLN A 23 -5.34 -0.78 8.06
C GLN A 23 -4.71 -0.22 6.79
N ASP A 24 -3.61 -0.80 6.35
CA ASP A 24 -2.90 -0.37 5.15
C ASP A 24 -2.13 -1.55 4.56
N HIS A 25 -1.86 -1.49 3.26
CA HIS A 25 -1.05 -2.48 2.57
C HIS A 25 0.44 -2.11 2.71
N LEU A 26 1.18 -2.92 3.46
CA LEU A 26 2.63 -2.84 3.52
C LEU A 26 3.24 -3.54 2.30
N GLN A 27 4.23 -2.91 1.68
CA GLN A 27 4.97 -3.47 0.56
C GLN A 27 6.44 -3.72 0.89
N ALA A 28 6.94 -4.91 0.55
CA ALA A 28 8.36 -5.20 0.42
C ALA A 28 8.77 -5.05 -1.05
N ARG A 29 9.98 -4.57 -1.33
CA ARG A 29 10.40 -4.22 -2.69
C ARG A 29 11.68 -4.96 -3.13
N PRO A 30 11.62 -6.28 -3.38
CA PRO A 30 12.74 -6.97 -4.03
C PRO A 30 13.11 -6.34 -5.38
N VAL A 31 14.40 -6.17 -5.61
CA VAL A 31 14.97 -5.56 -6.82
C VAL A 31 15.90 -6.55 -7.49
N PHE A 32 15.70 -6.77 -8.79
CA PHE A 32 16.50 -7.68 -9.59
C PHE A 32 17.11 -6.92 -10.77
N LYS A 33 18.44 -6.97 -10.90
CA LYS A 33 19.13 -6.47 -12.09
C LYS A 33 18.86 -7.41 -13.25
N CYS A 34 18.74 -6.83 -14.44
CA CYS A 34 18.44 -7.62 -15.63
C CYS A 34 19.19 -7.10 -16.87
N ARG A 35 19.33 -7.97 -17.87
CA ARG A 35 19.94 -7.63 -19.18
C ARG A 35 19.02 -6.80 -20.07
N ALA A 36 17.72 -6.84 -19.82
CA ALA A 36 16.75 -6.05 -20.58
C ALA A 36 16.91 -4.55 -20.29
N SER A 37 16.56 -3.72 -21.27
CA SER A 37 16.42 -2.28 -21.05
C SER A 37 15.28 -2.00 -20.08
N THR A 38 15.49 -1.07 -19.14
CA THR A 38 14.47 -0.64 -18.18
C THR A 38 14.43 0.88 -18.13
N ILE A 39 13.40 1.45 -17.49
CA ILE A 39 13.23 2.91 -17.38
C ILE A 39 14.48 3.57 -16.77
N ASN A 40 15.17 2.88 -15.86
CA ASN A 40 16.43 3.32 -15.25
C ASN A 40 17.48 3.81 -16.26
N THR A 41 17.65 3.10 -17.38
CA THR A 41 18.68 3.40 -18.38
C THR A 41 18.13 4.18 -19.57
N GLU A 42 16.81 4.13 -19.80
CA GLU A 42 16.12 4.88 -20.85
C GLU A 42 15.92 6.35 -20.51
N THR A 43 16.01 6.73 -19.24
CA THR A 43 15.92 8.13 -18.77
C THR A 43 17.28 8.69 -18.31
N GLY A 44 18.39 8.06 -18.72
CA GLY A 44 19.72 8.31 -18.18
C GLY A 44 20.40 9.60 -18.67
N ASN A 45 19.89 10.23 -19.74
CA ASN A 45 20.44 11.51 -20.23
C ASN A 45 19.37 12.48 -20.79
N MET A 46 19.75 13.77 -20.88
CA MET A 46 18.85 14.84 -21.30
C MET A 46 18.30 14.68 -22.72
N PHE A 47 19.04 14.05 -23.65
CA PHE A 47 18.56 13.83 -25.01
C PHE A 47 17.45 12.78 -25.05
N GLN A 48 17.60 11.69 -24.29
CA GLN A 48 16.55 10.68 -24.13
C GLN A 48 15.30 11.28 -23.48
N LEU A 49 15.48 12.06 -22.42
CA LEU A 49 14.37 12.76 -21.76
C LEU A 49 13.64 13.71 -22.73
N ALA A 50 14.37 14.47 -23.54
CA ALA A 50 13.78 15.35 -24.55
C ALA A 50 13.03 14.55 -25.63
N ALA A 51 13.57 13.41 -26.08
CA ALA A 51 12.91 12.54 -27.05
C ALA A 51 11.61 11.93 -26.48
N ILE A 52 11.63 11.48 -25.22
CA ILE A 52 10.44 11.00 -24.50
C ILE A 52 9.39 12.11 -24.40
N ALA A 53 9.82 13.33 -24.02
CA ALA A 53 8.94 14.49 -23.92
C ALA A 53 8.27 14.83 -25.26
N PHE A 54 9.06 14.82 -26.34
CA PHE A 54 8.58 15.10 -27.68
C PHE A 54 7.62 14.02 -28.20
N GLN A 55 7.94 12.74 -27.97
CA GLN A 55 7.07 11.62 -28.34
C GLN A 55 5.70 11.77 -27.67
N TYR A 56 5.67 12.09 -26.37
CA TYR A 56 4.41 12.28 -25.66
C TYR A 56 3.66 13.52 -26.15
N ALA A 57 4.35 14.64 -26.39
CA ALA A 57 3.72 15.86 -26.87
C ALA A 57 3.00 15.65 -28.22
N LEU A 58 3.61 14.89 -29.12
CA LEU A 58 3.04 14.62 -30.46
C LEU A 58 2.04 13.47 -30.48
N LYS A 59 2.31 12.37 -29.76
CA LYS A 59 1.60 11.10 -29.93
C LYS A 59 0.87 10.62 -28.68
N ARG A 60 1.03 11.31 -27.54
CA ARG A 60 0.51 10.88 -26.22
C ARG A 60 0.86 9.42 -25.90
N SER A 61 2.08 9.02 -26.25
CA SER A 61 2.60 7.65 -26.09
C SER A 61 4.03 7.68 -25.52
N GLY A 62 4.55 6.50 -25.20
CA GLY A 62 5.90 6.31 -24.65
C GLY A 62 5.94 6.33 -23.13
N PRO A 63 7.14 6.39 -22.51
CA PRO A 63 7.33 6.23 -21.07
C PRO A 63 6.46 7.13 -20.18
N MET A 64 6.17 8.37 -20.60
CA MET A 64 5.32 9.28 -19.81
C MET A 64 3.83 8.93 -19.83
N ALA A 65 3.39 8.04 -20.72
CA ALA A 65 2.03 7.52 -20.75
C ALA A 65 1.90 6.14 -20.07
N MET A 66 3.00 5.60 -19.54
CA MET A 66 3.03 4.28 -18.92
C MET A 66 2.61 4.34 -17.45
N ALA A 67 1.95 3.29 -16.98
CA ALA A 67 1.72 3.11 -15.55
C ALA A 67 3.03 2.79 -14.83
N ALA A 68 3.11 3.14 -13.54
CA ALA A 68 4.29 2.87 -12.72
C ALA A 68 4.61 1.36 -12.60
N SER A 69 3.57 0.52 -12.62
CA SER A 69 3.69 -0.93 -12.72
C SER A 69 3.04 -1.42 -14.01
N LEU A 70 3.74 -2.30 -14.74
CA LEU A 70 3.29 -2.84 -16.03
C LEU A 70 2.72 -4.25 -15.92
N GLY A 71 3.04 -4.94 -14.83
CA GLY A 71 2.55 -6.29 -14.56
C GLY A 71 1.99 -6.36 -13.15
N THR A 72 0.88 -7.06 -12.98
CA THR A 72 0.31 -7.36 -11.67
C THR A 72 -0.02 -8.84 -11.57
N GLY A 73 0.06 -9.40 -10.37
CA GLY A 73 -0.30 -10.78 -10.08
C GLY A 73 -0.89 -10.90 -8.68
N PHE A 74 -1.90 -11.75 -8.53
CA PHE A 74 -2.48 -12.07 -7.23
C PHE A 74 -2.19 -13.53 -6.93
N LEU A 75 -1.44 -13.80 -5.87
CA LEU A 75 -0.99 -15.14 -5.53
C LEU A 75 -1.38 -15.48 -4.10
N LYS A 76 -1.41 -16.79 -3.85
CA LYS A 76 -1.53 -17.35 -2.50
C LYS A 76 -0.13 -17.66 -1.98
N THR A 77 0.19 -17.22 -0.77
CA THR A 77 1.43 -17.62 -0.08
C THR A 77 1.40 -19.07 0.36
N HIS A 78 0.21 -19.60 0.66
CA HIS A 78 -0.02 -20.98 1.07
C HIS A 78 -1.18 -21.63 0.30
N ALA A 79 -1.09 -22.95 0.07
CA ALA A 79 -2.01 -23.66 -0.81
C ALA A 79 -3.46 -23.70 -0.27
N GLU A 80 -3.58 -23.77 1.06
CA GLU A 80 -4.82 -23.86 1.83
C GLU A 80 -5.64 -22.57 1.84
N LEU A 81 -5.07 -21.43 1.47
CA LEU A 81 -5.80 -20.18 1.41
C LEU A 81 -6.90 -20.26 0.34
N GLU A 82 -8.09 -19.75 0.67
CA GLU A 82 -9.23 -19.76 -0.25
C GLU A 82 -8.99 -18.82 -1.45
N THR A 83 -8.40 -17.65 -1.17
CA THR A 83 -8.17 -16.57 -2.16
C THR A 83 -6.77 -15.97 -2.00
N PRO A 84 -6.22 -15.30 -3.04
CA PRO A 84 -4.93 -14.62 -2.97
C PRO A 84 -4.80 -13.66 -1.79
N ASP A 85 -3.70 -13.73 -1.07
CA ASP A 85 -3.36 -12.89 0.09
C ASP A 85 -2.19 -11.94 -0.18
N ILE A 86 -1.51 -12.11 -1.32
CA ILE A 86 -0.49 -11.18 -1.79
C ILE A 86 -0.79 -10.64 -3.20
N GLN A 87 -0.35 -9.41 -3.45
CA GLN A 87 -0.34 -8.79 -4.76
C GLN A 87 1.10 -8.45 -5.16
N PHE A 88 1.44 -8.72 -6.41
CA PHE A 88 2.66 -8.25 -7.05
C PHE A 88 2.38 -7.01 -7.90
N HIS A 89 3.31 -6.07 -7.84
CA HIS A 89 3.49 -5.02 -8.84
C HIS A 89 4.89 -5.14 -9.44
N ILE A 90 4.95 -5.44 -10.73
CA ILE A 90 6.19 -5.49 -11.49
C ILE A 90 6.43 -4.11 -12.10
N GLN A 91 7.48 -3.45 -11.64
CA GLN A 91 7.84 -2.10 -12.05
C GLN A 91 9.10 -2.18 -12.92
N PRO A 92 9.11 -1.61 -14.14
CA PRO A 92 10.28 -1.57 -15.01
C PRO A 92 11.31 -0.52 -14.55
N PHE A 93 11.33 -0.21 -13.25
CA PHE A 93 12.29 0.69 -12.64
C PHE A 93 12.68 0.20 -11.25
N SER A 94 13.80 0.71 -10.73
CA SER A 94 14.25 0.46 -9.36
C SER A 94 14.91 1.68 -8.72
N ALA A 95 14.77 1.78 -7.40
CA ALA A 95 15.33 2.83 -6.54
C ALA A 95 15.27 2.34 -5.08
N ASP A 96 16.25 2.69 -4.26
CA ASP A 96 16.20 2.48 -2.80
C ASP A 96 15.00 3.24 -2.20
N ASN A 97 14.92 4.54 -2.50
CA ASN A 97 13.77 5.38 -2.22
C ASN A 97 13.35 6.10 -3.51
N PRO A 98 12.06 6.03 -3.93
CA PRO A 98 11.58 6.73 -5.12
C PRO A 98 11.92 8.23 -5.16
N ALA A 99 12.05 8.90 -4.00
CA ALA A 99 12.40 10.31 -3.91
C ALA A 99 13.85 10.62 -4.31
N ASP A 100 14.76 9.66 -4.16
CA ASP A 100 16.20 9.84 -4.42
C ASP A 100 16.58 9.61 -5.89
N GLY A 101 15.60 9.18 -6.70
CA GLY A 101 15.77 8.88 -8.10
C GLY A 101 16.10 7.41 -8.39
N SER A 102 16.11 7.06 -9.66
CA SER A 102 16.30 5.69 -10.13
C SER A 102 17.77 5.26 -10.08
N HIS A 103 18.02 3.97 -9.81
CA HIS A 103 19.35 3.37 -9.97
C HIS A 103 19.90 3.58 -11.38
N LYS A 104 21.23 3.57 -11.53
CA LYS A 104 21.93 3.79 -12.81
C LYS A 104 22.20 2.49 -13.60
N PHE A 105 21.48 1.42 -13.29
CA PHE A 105 21.57 0.12 -13.95
C PHE A 105 20.18 -0.41 -14.31
N SER A 106 20.10 -1.26 -15.32
CA SER A 106 18.86 -1.94 -15.69
C SER A 106 18.41 -2.90 -14.60
N ALA A 107 17.22 -2.66 -14.05
CA ALA A 107 16.61 -3.47 -13.02
C ALA A 107 15.10 -3.26 -12.99
N PHE A 108 14.38 -4.26 -12.48
CA PHE A 108 12.97 -4.18 -12.18
C PHE A 108 12.73 -4.40 -10.69
N THR A 109 11.65 -3.82 -10.18
CA THR A 109 11.18 -4.05 -8.82
C THR A 109 9.99 -5.00 -8.87
N ALA A 110 10.05 -6.10 -8.12
CA ALA A 110 8.92 -7.01 -7.92
C ALA A 110 8.28 -6.71 -6.56
N SER A 111 7.55 -5.60 -6.47
CA SER A 111 6.93 -5.18 -5.20
C SER A 111 5.88 -6.20 -4.77
N VAL A 112 5.95 -6.61 -3.51
CA VAL A 112 5.08 -7.63 -2.89
C VAL A 112 4.30 -6.98 -1.77
N LEU A 113 2.98 -7.11 -1.83
CA LEU A 113 2.05 -6.50 -0.89
C LEU A 113 1.24 -7.56 -0.18
N GLN A 114 1.12 -7.46 1.13
CA GLN A 114 0.11 -8.21 1.88
C GLN A 114 -1.25 -7.51 1.71
N LEU A 115 -2.27 -8.27 1.31
CA LEU A 115 -3.61 -7.75 0.99
C LEU A 115 -4.61 -7.81 2.14
N ARG A 116 -4.30 -8.59 3.17
CA ARG A 116 -5.18 -8.83 4.33
C ARG A 116 -4.36 -8.85 5.61
N PRO A 117 -3.80 -7.70 6.03
CA PRO A 117 -3.10 -7.60 7.30
C PRO A 117 -4.05 -7.84 8.47
N GLU A 118 -3.58 -8.57 9.48
CA GLU A 118 -4.23 -8.67 10.78
C GLU A 118 -3.83 -7.51 11.69
N SER A 119 -2.63 -6.95 11.49
CA SER A 119 -2.19 -5.79 12.24
C SER A 119 -3.08 -4.59 11.93
N THR A 120 -3.52 -3.93 13.00
CA THR A 120 -4.22 -2.66 12.91
C THR A 120 -3.51 -1.61 13.75
N GLY A 121 -3.57 -0.39 13.25
CA GLY A 121 -2.96 0.78 13.83
C GLY A 121 -3.97 1.81 14.35
N ARG A 122 -3.47 3.02 14.57
CA ARG A 122 -4.27 4.18 14.98
C ARG A 122 -3.68 5.50 14.51
N ILE A 123 -4.54 6.49 14.35
CA ILE A 123 -4.21 7.90 14.20
C ILE A 123 -4.67 8.61 15.47
N VAL A 124 -3.79 9.43 16.07
CA VAL A 124 -4.12 10.21 17.27
C VAL A 124 -3.63 11.65 17.13
N LEU A 125 -4.30 12.54 17.84
CA LEU A 125 -3.91 13.94 17.93
C LEU A 125 -2.58 14.08 18.66
N ARG A 126 -1.81 15.10 18.27
CA ARG A 126 -0.63 15.56 19.02
C ARG A 126 -0.90 16.82 19.84
N SER A 127 -1.86 17.64 19.38
CA SER A 127 -2.27 18.88 20.03
C SER A 127 -3.74 19.20 19.64
N ALA A 128 -4.25 20.33 20.13
CA ALA A 128 -5.53 20.88 19.69
C ALA A 128 -5.45 21.77 18.44
N SER A 129 -4.24 22.05 17.93
CA SER A 129 -4.07 22.83 16.71
C SER A 129 -4.47 21.99 15.50
N PRO A 130 -5.39 22.45 14.64
CA PRO A 130 -5.74 21.74 13.41
C PRO A 130 -4.62 21.76 12.35
N TYR A 131 -3.57 22.57 12.56
CA TYR A 131 -2.41 22.66 11.66
C TYR A 131 -1.28 21.69 12.03
N ASP A 132 -1.35 21.08 13.22
CA ASP A 132 -0.33 20.13 13.66
C ASP A 132 -0.66 18.76 13.08
N TYR A 133 0.33 18.12 12.45
CA TYR A 133 0.13 16.77 11.93
C TYR A 133 -0.20 15.77 13.04
N PRO A 134 -1.12 14.82 12.80
CA PRO A 134 -1.42 13.78 13.77
C PRO A 134 -0.23 12.82 13.93
N ALA A 135 -0.23 12.07 15.02
CA ALA A 135 0.65 10.92 15.16
C ALA A 135 -0.02 9.69 14.53
N ILE A 136 0.67 9.07 13.57
CA ILE A 136 0.19 7.90 12.84
C ILE A 136 1.01 6.70 13.31
N TYR A 137 0.32 5.67 13.80
CA TYR A 137 0.91 4.42 14.28
C TYR A 137 0.30 3.25 13.49
N PRO A 138 0.85 2.89 12.32
CA PRO A 138 0.28 1.82 11.48
C PRO A 138 0.37 0.43 12.09
N ASN A 139 1.36 0.21 12.97
CA ASN A 139 1.60 -1.05 13.65
C ASN A 139 1.90 -2.22 12.69
N TYR A 140 2.63 -1.94 11.59
CA TYR A 140 3.02 -2.93 10.61
C TYR A 140 3.76 -4.12 11.23
N LEU A 141 3.49 -5.33 10.73
CA LEU A 141 4.16 -6.56 11.12
C LEU A 141 4.04 -6.89 12.62
N ALA A 142 2.95 -6.46 13.27
CA ALA A 142 2.70 -6.72 14.68
C ALA A 142 2.16 -8.13 14.95
N THR A 143 1.65 -8.83 13.94
CA THR A 143 1.17 -10.21 14.04
C THR A 143 2.12 -11.18 13.33
N LYS A 144 2.07 -12.45 13.75
CA LYS A 144 2.84 -13.52 13.10
C LYS A 144 2.38 -13.73 11.66
N THR A 145 1.07 -13.71 11.41
CA THR A 145 0.47 -13.86 10.09
C THR A 145 1.03 -12.83 9.11
N ASP A 146 1.16 -11.57 9.52
CA ASP A 146 1.69 -10.50 8.67
C ASP A 146 3.17 -10.70 8.35
N CYS A 147 3.95 -11.11 9.36
CA CYS A 147 5.37 -11.43 9.17
C CYS A 147 5.55 -12.60 8.20
N ASP A 148 4.85 -13.71 8.43
CA ASP A 148 4.96 -14.93 7.64
C ASP A 148 4.52 -14.68 6.18
N THR A 149 3.40 -13.97 5.98
CA THR A 149 2.85 -13.65 4.66
C THR A 149 3.85 -12.83 3.83
N LEU A 150 4.46 -11.80 4.45
CA LEU A 150 5.42 -10.95 3.74
C LEU A 150 6.69 -11.71 3.38
N VAL A 151 7.22 -12.52 4.30
CA VAL A 151 8.40 -13.39 4.05
C VAL A 151 8.11 -14.38 2.91
N ALA A 152 6.98 -15.08 2.97
CA ALA A 152 6.56 -16.01 1.92
C ALA A 152 6.43 -15.32 0.57
N GLY A 153 5.84 -14.12 0.54
CA GLY A 153 5.73 -13.33 -0.69
C GLY A 153 7.08 -12.91 -1.28
N ILE A 154 8.05 -12.51 -0.45
CA ILE A 154 9.42 -12.21 -0.89
C ILE A 154 10.09 -13.47 -1.48
N LYS A 155 9.93 -14.63 -0.83
CA LYS A 155 10.47 -15.91 -1.33
C LYS A 155 9.84 -16.31 -2.67
N ILE A 156 8.52 -16.13 -2.83
CA ILE A 156 7.84 -16.34 -4.12
C ILE A 156 8.43 -15.42 -5.20
N ALA A 157 8.69 -14.15 -4.90
CA ALA A 157 9.31 -13.21 -5.84
C ALA A 157 10.68 -13.72 -6.33
N ARG A 158 11.49 -14.22 -5.40
CA ARG A 158 12.80 -14.82 -5.66
C ARG A 158 12.67 -16.08 -6.52
N ASP A 159 11.75 -16.96 -6.17
CA ASP A 159 11.54 -18.22 -6.88
C ASP A 159 11.09 -17.99 -8.32
N ILE A 160 10.18 -17.03 -8.56
CA ILE A 160 9.74 -16.66 -9.92
C ILE A 160 10.94 -16.25 -10.79
N CYS A 161 11.94 -15.57 -10.22
CA CYS A 161 13.14 -15.15 -10.95
C CYS A 161 14.05 -16.32 -11.37
N ASP A 162 13.88 -17.52 -10.80
CA ASP A 162 14.66 -18.71 -11.15
C ASP A 162 14.07 -19.55 -12.28
N TYR A 163 12.89 -19.19 -12.79
CA TYR A 163 12.23 -19.90 -13.88
C TYR A 163 12.46 -19.21 -15.24
N ALA A 164 12.62 -20.00 -16.30
CA ALA A 164 12.64 -19.49 -17.66
C ALA A 164 11.25 -18.95 -18.07
N PRO A 165 11.16 -17.89 -18.89
CA PRO A 165 12.28 -17.19 -19.55
C PRO A 165 12.94 -16.09 -18.69
N LEU A 166 12.40 -15.79 -17.50
CA LEU A 166 12.88 -14.67 -16.67
C LEU A 166 14.32 -14.89 -16.16
N LYS A 167 14.66 -16.12 -15.78
CA LYS A 167 16.00 -16.52 -15.34
C LYS A 167 17.12 -16.08 -16.27
N ASP A 168 16.88 -16.12 -17.59
CA ASP A 168 17.89 -15.77 -18.59
C ASP A 168 18.12 -14.24 -18.67
N LEU A 169 17.15 -13.46 -18.19
CA LEU A 169 17.21 -12.00 -18.14
C LEU A 169 17.78 -11.50 -16.82
N VAL A 170 17.49 -12.14 -15.69
CA VAL A 170 17.97 -11.74 -14.37
C VAL A 170 19.47 -11.99 -14.26
N THR A 171 20.22 -10.98 -13.82
CA THR A 171 21.67 -11.08 -13.64
C THR A 171 22.09 -11.14 -12.17
N GLU A 172 21.34 -10.49 -11.30
CA GLU A 172 21.67 -10.34 -9.88
C GLU A 172 20.40 -9.99 -9.09
N GLU A 173 20.22 -10.61 -7.93
CA GLU A 173 19.33 -10.07 -6.90
C GLU A 173 20.05 -8.91 -6.20
N HIS A 174 19.56 -7.69 -6.41
CA HIS A 174 20.16 -6.50 -5.82
C HIS A 174 19.69 -6.27 -4.38
N ALA A 175 18.39 -6.44 -4.13
CA ALA A 175 17.76 -6.33 -2.82
C ALA A 175 16.67 -7.42 -2.71
N PRO A 176 16.62 -8.23 -1.65
CA PRO A 176 17.45 -8.21 -0.43
C PRO A 176 18.95 -8.48 -0.64
N GLY A 177 19.30 -9.17 -1.72
CA GLY A 177 20.68 -9.44 -2.09
C GLY A 177 21.26 -10.69 -1.41
N VAL A 178 22.46 -11.09 -1.86
CA VAL A 178 23.11 -12.36 -1.48
C VAL A 178 23.45 -12.51 0.00
N GLY A 179 23.47 -11.41 0.76
CA GLY A 179 23.72 -11.43 2.21
C GLY A 179 22.51 -11.86 3.04
N VAL A 180 21.31 -11.91 2.44
CA VAL A 180 20.07 -12.35 3.08
C VAL A 180 19.69 -13.72 2.53
N GLY A 181 19.97 -14.76 3.30
CA GLY A 181 19.71 -16.15 2.92
C GLY A 181 18.26 -16.39 2.48
N ARG A 182 18.04 -17.26 1.49
CA ARG A 182 16.69 -17.58 0.99
C ARG A 182 15.90 -18.48 1.93
N ASP A 183 16.61 -19.34 2.65
CA ASP A 183 16.05 -20.27 3.64
C ASP A 183 16.10 -19.71 5.07
N ASP A 184 16.51 -18.45 5.23
CA ASP A 184 16.60 -17.74 6.51
C ASP A 184 15.44 -16.74 6.64
N ASP A 185 14.31 -17.23 7.13
CA ASP A 185 13.07 -16.45 7.23
C ASP A 185 13.22 -15.26 8.19
N GLU A 186 14.05 -15.37 9.23
CA GLU A 186 14.33 -14.27 10.16
C GLU A 186 15.13 -13.16 9.46
N ALA A 187 16.19 -13.51 8.73
CA ALA A 187 16.96 -12.52 7.97
C ALA A 187 16.11 -11.83 6.88
N VAL A 188 15.23 -12.57 6.21
CA VAL A 188 14.28 -12.00 5.23
C VAL A 188 13.31 -11.04 5.91
N LEU A 189 12.77 -11.41 7.07
CA LEU A 189 11.85 -10.56 7.83
C LEU A 189 12.55 -9.28 8.33
N ASP A 190 13.79 -9.36 8.80
CA ASP A 190 14.55 -8.21 9.27
C ASP A 190 14.91 -7.25 8.13
N TRP A 191 15.22 -7.79 6.94
CA TRP A 191 15.31 -6.97 5.74
C TRP A 191 13.98 -6.30 5.40
N ALA A 192 12.86 -7.02 5.50
CA ALA A 192 11.54 -6.44 5.24
C ALA A 192 11.21 -5.34 6.27
N ARG A 193 11.48 -5.54 7.56
CA ARG A 193 11.26 -4.53 8.61
C ARG A 193 12.06 -3.24 8.39
N SER A 194 13.25 -3.34 7.81
CA SER A 194 14.14 -2.19 7.57
C SER A 194 13.85 -1.45 6.25
N THR A 195 13.13 -2.07 5.31
CA THR A 195 12.98 -1.53 3.94
C THR A 195 11.54 -1.41 3.47
N ALA A 196 10.60 -2.15 4.06
CA ALA A 196 9.20 -2.14 3.67
C ALA A 196 8.59 -0.77 3.96
N THR A 197 7.65 -0.38 3.10
CA THR A 197 6.96 0.90 3.20
C THR A 197 5.50 0.71 2.87
N THR A 198 4.67 1.68 3.22
CA THR A 198 3.28 1.72 2.76
C THR A 198 3.23 1.87 1.23
N ILE A 199 2.22 1.26 0.58
CA ILE A 199 1.85 1.63 -0.81
C ILE A 199 0.70 2.66 -0.85
N TYR A 200 0.45 3.33 0.27
CA TYR A 200 -0.51 4.42 0.42
C TYR A 200 -1.96 3.96 0.26
N HIS A 201 -2.32 2.87 0.93
CA HIS A 201 -3.70 2.37 1.00
C HIS A 201 -4.30 2.43 2.42
N PRO A 202 -4.16 3.54 3.20
CA PRO A 202 -4.72 3.62 4.54
C PRO A 202 -6.25 3.63 4.53
N THR A 203 -6.86 2.85 5.42
CA THR A 203 -8.32 2.67 5.54
C THR A 203 -8.74 2.46 7.00
N GLY A 204 -10.05 2.43 7.27
CA GLY A 204 -10.63 1.88 8.50
C GLY A 204 -10.71 2.80 9.73
N THR A 205 -10.18 4.02 9.67
CA THR A 205 -10.13 4.96 10.81
C THR A 205 -11.46 5.54 11.25
N CYS A 206 -12.51 5.40 10.44
CA CYS A 206 -13.90 5.72 10.76
C CYS A 206 -14.80 4.53 10.40
N LYS A 207 -14.38 3.31 10.77
CA LYS A 207 -15.00 2.04 10.40
C LYS A 207 -16.54 2.07 10.44
N MET A 208 -17.16 1.64 9.33
CA MET A 208 -18.58 1.31 9.24
C MET A 208 -18.89 0.02 10.01
N GLY A 209 -19.99 -0.01 10.76
CA GLY A 209 -20.43 -1.23 11.44
C GLY A 209 -21.56 -1.02 12.43
N GLN A 210 -21.86 -2.08 13.18
CA GLN A 210 -22.87 -2.11 14.25
C GLN A 210 -22.27 -2.40 15.63
N ASP A 211 -20.96 -2.64 15.71
CA ASP A 211 -20.26 -2.88 16.97
C ASP A 211 -19.91 -1.57 17.70
N LYS A 212 -19.50 -1.68 18.97
CA LYS A 212 -19.21 -0.52 19.84
C LYS A 212 -18.04 0.36 19.36
N MET A 213 -17.23 -0.12 18.42
CA MET A 213 -16.11 0.60 17.83
C MET A 213 -16.45 1.17 16.45
N ALA A 214 -17.66 0.95 15.93
CA ALA A 214 -18.10 1.55 14.69
C ALA A 214 -18.26 3.07 14.83
N VAL A 215 -17.86 3.80 13.80
CA VAL A 215 -17.99 5.27 13.71
C VAL A 215 -19.18 5.66 12.85
N VAL A 216 -19.44 4.92 11.77
CA VAL A 216 -20.60 5.13 10.89
C VAL A 216 -21.50 3.90 10.77
N ASP A 217 -22.77 4.12 10.47
CA ASP A 217 -23.75 3.08 10.18
C ASP A 217 -23.74 2.63 8.71
N SER A 218 -24.65 1.71 8.33
CA SER A 218 -24.75 1.19 6.97
C SER A 218 -25.23 2.20 5.92
N ARG A 219 -25.69 3.39 6.34
CA ARG A 219 -26.00 4.55 5.48
C ARG A 219 -24.95 5.66 5.62
N LEU A 220 -23.77 5.30 6.12
CA LEU A 220 -22.60 6.16 6.30
C LEU A 220 -22.83 7.35 7.26
N ARG A 221 -23.88 7.29 8.08
CA ARG A 221 -24.17 8.32 9.09
C ARG A 221 -23.30 8.09 10.30
N VAL A 222 -22.72 9.16 10.84
CA VAL A 222 -21.97 9.08 12.08
C VAL A 222 -22.93 8.68 13.20
N HIS A 223 -22.57 7.62 13.94
CA HIS A 223 -23.42 7.09 15.01
C HIS A 223 -23.74 8.19 16.03
N GLY A 224 -25.01 8.28 16.43
CA GLY A 224 -25.46 9.23 17.44
C GLY A 224 -25.53 10.70 17.02
N LEU A 225 -25.20 11.04 15.76
CA LEU A 225 -25.24 12.40 15.23
C LEU A 225 -26.14 12.48 13.99
N SER A 226 -26.95 13.54 13.90
CA SER A 226 -27.75 13.85 12.72
C SER A 226 -27.00 14.77 11.77
N GLY A 227 -27.29 14.68 10.46
CA GLY A 227 -26.74 15.58 9.44
C GLY A 227 -25.24 15.42 9.16
N LEU A 228 -24.58 14.39 9.68
CA LEU A 228 -23.15 14.13 9.47
C LEU A 228 -22.89 12.72 8.91
N ARG A 229 -22.07 12.65 7.86
CA ARG A 229 -21.66 11.41 7.20
C ARG A 229 -20.16 11.42 6.89
N VAL A 230 -19.58 10.23 6.75
CA VAL A 230 -18.20 10.03 6.26
C VAL A 230 -18.26 9.08 5.06
N ALA A 231 -17.63 9.46 3.94
CA ALA A 231 -17.64 8.65 2.71
C ALA A 231 -16.29 8.71 2.01
N ASP A 232 -15.31 8.09 2.65
CA ASP A 232 -13.97 7.88 2.11
C ASP A 232 -13.45 6.51 2.56
N ALA A 233 -12.18 6.21 2.30
CA ALA A 233 -11.59 4.93 2.65
C ALA A 233 -11.56 4.61 4.16
N SER A 234 -11.71 5.62 5.03
CA SER A 234 -11.73 5.43 6.48
C SER A 234 -12.92 4.58 6.95
N ILE A 235 -14.00 4.49 6.17
CA ILE A 235 -15.18 3.71 6.55
C ILE A 235 -15.04 2.21 6.32
N MET A 236 -14.03 1.76 5.57
CA MET A 236 -13.85 0.34 5.25
C MET A 236 -13.57 -0.46 6.53
N PRO A 237 -14.43 -1.41 6.95
CA PRO A 237 -14.21 -2.16 8.18
C PRO A 237 -12.98 -3.07 8.12
N VAL A 238 -12.75 -3.62 6.93
CA VAL A 238 -11.57 -4.41 6.58
C VAL A 238 -11.09 -3.85 5.24
N ILE A 239 -9.78 -3.67 5.10
CA ILE A 239 -9.18 -3.23 3.85
C ILE A 239 -9.51 -4.24 2.73
N THR A 240 -9.87 -3.71 1.56
CA THR A 240 -10.20 -4.54 0.39
C THR A 240 -8.94 -5.12 -0.23
N SER A 241 -9.01 -6.33 -0.78
CA SER A 241 -7.88 -6.94 -1.50
C SER A 241 -7.63 -6.25 -2.85
N GLY A 242 -6.60 -5.40 -2.88
CA GLY A 242 -6.17 -4.64 -4.06
C GLY A 242 -6.01 -3.14 -3.76
N ASN A 243 -5.84 -2.33 -4.81
CA ASN A 243 -5.71 -0.88 -4.66
C ASN A 243 -7.02 -0.22 -4.20
N THR A 244 -6.94 0.73 -3.28
CA THR A 244 -8.11 1.31 -2.60
C THR A 244 -8.81 2.43 -3.38
N ASN A 245 -8.31 2.84 -4.54
CA ASN A 245 -8.91 3.92 -5.34
C ASN A 245 -10.34 3.58 -5.81
N ALA A 246 -10.51 2.44 -6.50
CA ALA A 246 -11.80 2.00 -7.00
C ALA A 246 -12.86 1.81 -5.89
N PRO A 247 -12.58 1.13 -4.76
CA PRO A 247 -13.56 1.03 -3.69
C PRO A 247 -13.86 2.38 -3.02
N THR A 248 -12.91 3.31 -2.97
CA THR A 248 -13.16 4.67 -2.45
C THR A 248 -14.11 5.46 -3.35
N ILE A 249 -13.93 5.39 -4.67
CA ILE A 249 -14.86 6.00 -5.64
C ILE A 249 -16.26 5.40 -5.46
N MET A 250 -16.37 4.07 -5.36
CA MET A 250 -17.65 3.40 -5.15
C MET A 250 -18.34 3.85 -3.85
N ILE A 251 -17.60 4.04 -2.75
CA ILE A 251 -18.14 4.59 -1.49
C ILE A 251 -18.72 5.99 -1.70
N GLY A 252 -18.00 6.84 -2.45
CA GLY A 252 -18.46 8.19 -2.80
C GLY A 252 -19.75 8.18 -3.63
N GLU A 253 -19.80 7.36 -4.68
CA GLU A 253 -21.00 7.17 -5.50
C GLU A 253 -22.18 6.65 -4.66
N LYS A 254 -21.92 5.70 -3.76
CA LYS A 254 -22.97 5.15 -2.90
C LYS A 254 -23.50 6.17 -1.89
N LEU A 255 -22.66 7.05 -1.38
CA LEU A 255 -23.11 8.17 -0.57
C LEU A 255 -24.03 9.10 -1.37
N ALA A 256 -23.68 9.41 -2.63
CA ALA A 256 -24.48 10.28 -3.47
C ALA A 256 -25.91 9.75 -3.64
N ASP A 257 -26.06 8.44 -3.90
CA ASP A 257 -27.37 7.78 -3.92
C ASP A 257 -28.14 7.98 -2.60
N PHE A 258 -27.50 7.74 -1.45
CA PHE A 258 -28.15 7.88 -0.15
C PHE A 258 -28.60 9.31 0.14
N VAL A 259 -27.85 10.31 -0.33
CA VAL A 259 -28.23 11.71 -0.19
C VAL A 259 -29.44 12.03 -1.06
N LEU A 260 -29.50 11.50 -2.28
CA LEU A 260 -30.64 11.68 -3.19
C LEU A 260 -31.90 10.96 -2.70
N GLU A 261 -31.76 9.78 -2.10
CA GLU A 261 -32.87 9.02 -1.50
C GLU A 261 -33.50 9.74 -0.30
N ASP A 262 -32.70 10.47 0.48
CA ASP A 262 -33.14 11.14 1.71
C ASP A 262 -33.62 12.59 1.49
N ALA A 263 -33.50 13.12 0.27
CA ALA A 263 -33.89 14.48 -0.11
C ALA A 263 -35.38 14.59 -0.48
#